data_AF-A0A7C1KMQ6-F1
#
_entry.id   AF-A0A7C1KMQ6-F1
#
_cell.length_a   1.000
_cell.length_b   1.000
_cell.length_c   1.000
_cell.angle_alpha   90.00
_cell.angle_beta   90.00
_cell.angle_gamma   90.00
#
_symmetry.space_group_name_H-M   'P 1'
#
loop_
_entity.id
_entity.type
_entity.pdbx_description
1 polymer ?
#
loop_
_entity_poly.entity_id
_entity_poly.type
_entity_poly.pdbx_seq_one_letter_code
_entity_poly.pdbx_strand_id
1 'polypeptide(L)'
;MRNFALTTLSIFIFLFCISISFALQPDVVLASNAQGTQDLDIAEIKKQLDVMEETIKRQQEMINVLKDKIETKGKVVANPTPSYREESEIERVIDNYLTKDETREKMVKAGLAPKIDVGYKKGFYFKTLDDKFKLNTLGRLQTRYNFRNKDDDEDTSSFRINRMRLKLSGHAFTQNLSYSAQWELNSFTGKGQLKDIFVDYRLLPGLHLRGGQWKVPYNRHNMASDYKKQFIDESITNDAFSLDRDIGAMLHGELFKEQFEYNVGIFTGRGINATENSNNKNMVIGRIAYRPFGKFKDYRESDVEYTESFKAAFGAAFAINNGTEIFFSDELQTFPKDAQFMQFGVDSIMKYRGFSLQGEYHLRSLDRRGFNRDTAKGFFVQGGYFPVPKRLELVARYAQFDPDVNVSENLKKEFALGTNWYFSKNHHHKLQTNVTRVVTDNPANDKEDTLISIMHQLEW
;
A
#
# COMPACT_ATOMS: atom_id res chain seq x y z
N MET A 1 38.28 -4.31 -1.53
CA MET A 1 37.17 -4.27 -0.55
C MET A 1 37.30 -3.05 0.37
N ARG A 2 37.07 -1.82 -0.14
CA ARG A 2 37.23 -0.59 0.67
C ARG A 2 36.18 0.50 0.42
N ASN A 3 35.12 0.20 -0.35
CA ASN A 3 34.10 1.19 -0.73
C ASN A 3 32.68 0.92 -0.18
N PHE A 4 32.47 -0.10 0.66
CA PHE A 4 31.13 -0.44 1.16
C PHE A 4 30.76 0.25 2.49
N ALA A 5 31.75 0.72 3.26
CA ALA A 5 31.54 1.37 4.56
C ALA A 5 31.19 2.86 4.46
N LEU A 6 31.53 3.54 3.35
CA LEU A 6 31.19 4.96 3.18
C LEU A 6 29.70 5.17 2.86
N THR A 7 29.07 4.23 2.14
CA THR A 7 27.67 4.33 1.71
C THR A 7 26.67 4.18 2.85
N THR A 8 26.94 3.34 3.85
CA THR A 8 26.05 3.15 5.01
C THR A 8 26.10 4.34 5.96
N LEU A 9 27.27 4.97 6.13
CA LEU A 9 27.43 6.16 6.95
C LEU A 9 26.75 7.39 6.31
N SER A 10 26.85 7.55 4.99
CA SER A 10 26.15 8.63 4.26
C SER A 10 24.62 8.51 4.31
N ILE A 11 24.08 7.28 4.30
CA ILE A 11 22.63 7.05 4.43
C ILE A 11 22.14 7.36 5.85
N PHE A 12 22.93 7.03 6.88
CA PHE A 12 22.59 7.35 8.26
C PHE A 12 22.61 8.85 8.54
N ILE A 13 23.61 9.57 8.00
CA ILE A 13 23.69 11.04 8.11
C ILE A 13 22.54 11.70 7.36
N PHE A 14 22.17 11.21 6.18
CA PHE A 14 21.05 11.75 5.41
C PHE A 14 19.69 11.54 6.10
N LEU A 15 19.47 10.38 6.72
CA LEU A 15 18.26 10.10 7.50
C LEU A 15 18.20 10.92 8.80
N PHE A 16 19.34 11.16 9.45
CA PHE A 16 19.43 12.00 10.65
C PHE A 16 19.17 13.48 10.34
N CYS A 17 19.62 13.98 9.19
CA CYS A 17 19.32 15.34 8.74
C CYS A 17 17.82 15.54 8.46
N ILE A 18 17.11 14.54 7.91
CA ILE A 18 15.67 14.62 7.65
C ILE A 18 14.85 14.67 8.96
N SER A 19 15.28 13.96 10.02
CA SER A 19 14.61 14.02 11.32
C SER A 19 14.75 15.37 12.03
N ILE A 20 15.84 16.12 11.78
CA ILE A 20 16.05 17.44 12.39
C ILE A 20 15.28 18.53 11.61
N SER A 21 15.10 18.37 10.30
CA SER A 21 14.34 19.33 9.48
C SER A 21 12.83 19.35 9.76
N PHE A 22 12.26 18.27 10.31
CA PHE A 22 10.84 18.24 10.73
C PHE A 22 10.59 18.85 12.12
N ALA A 23 11.63 18.99 12.96
CA ALA A 23 11.52 19.58 14.30
C ALA A 23 11.75 21.11 14.32
N LEU A 24 12.18 21.69 13.18
CA LEU A 24 12.51 23.11 13.05
C LEU A 24 11.84 23.73 11.82
N GLN A 25 10.51 23.84 11.85
CA GLN A 25 9.82 24.86 11.07
C GLN A 25 9.05 25.77 12.05
N PRO A 26 9.36 27.07 12.10
CA PRO A 26 8.47 28.04 12.72
C PRO A 26 7.28 28.27 11.79
N ASP A 27 6.11 28.51 12.40
CA ASP A 27 4.87 28.97 11.77
C ASP A 27 3.97 27.92 11.11
N VAL A 28 3.26 27.16 11.96
CA VAL A 28 1.84 26.85 11.71
C VAL A 28 1.04 27.37 12.89
N VAL A 29 0.38 28.51 12.65
CA VAL A 29 -0.54 29.16 13.58
C VAL A 29 -1.80 28.31 13.72
N LEU A 30 -2.04 27.77 14.91
CA LEU A 30 -3.36 27.36 15.38
C LEU A 30 -3.71 28.23 16.60
N ALA A 31 -4.46 29.30 16.35
CA ALA A 31 -5.32 29.90 17.37
C ALA A 31 -6.56 29.00 17.52
N SER A 32 -7.20 28.79 18.66
CA SER A 32 -7.10 29.30 20.03
C SER A 32 -7.84 28.33 20.97
N ASN A 33 -7.54 28.40 22.26
CA ASN A 33 -8.24 27.80 23.42
C ASN A 33 -7.72 26.46 23.96
N ALA A 34 -6.59 26.53 24.67
CA ALA A 34 -6.38 25.80 25.93
C ALA A 34 -5.28 26.53 26.72
N GLN A 35 -5.71 27.44 27.58
CA GLN A 35 -4.84 28.11 28.55
C GLN A 35 -4.64 27.13 29.71
N GLY A 36 -3.44 26.58 29.83
CA GLY A 36 -3.02 25.70 30.93
C GLY A 36 -2.29 24.46 30.43
N THR A 37 -1.11 24.20 30.98
CA THR A 37 -0.25 23.00 30.80
C THR A 37 0.60 22.89 29.52
N GLN A 38 1.52 23.84 29.28
CA GLN A 38 2.63 23.63 28.31
C GLN A 38 4.04 23.72 28.92
N ASP A 39 4.19 24.14 30.18
CA ASP A 39 5.52 24.22 30.84
C ASP A 39 5.89 22.98 31.68
N LEU A 40 4.98 22.02 31.86
CA LEU A 40 5.21 20.84 32.70
C LEU A 40 5.92 19.68 31.99
N ASP A 41 5.93 19.63 30.65
CA ASP A 41 6.44 18.47 29.88
C ASP A 41 7.93 18.61 29.49
N ILE A 42 8.40 19.85 29.27
CA ILE A 42 9.81 20.13 28.92
C ILE A 42 10.74 19.88 30.11
N ALA A 43 10.25 20.15 31.34
CA ALA A 43 11.01 19.89 32.56
C ALA A 43 11.19 18.38 32.81
N GLU A 44 10.16 17.57 32.55
CA GLU A 44 10.21 16.12 32.68
C GLU A 44 11.14 15.48 31.64
N ILE A 45 11.10 15.97 30.39
CA ILE A 45 12.01 15.53 29.31
C ILE A 45 13.47 15.90 29.63
N LYS A 46 13.74 17.12 30.12
CA LYS A 46 15.10 17.51 30.56
C LYS A 46 15.59 16.63 31.69
N LYS A 47 14.74 16.32 32.67
CA LYS A 47 15.06 15.42 33.77
C LYS A 47 15.39 14.00 33.30
N GLN A 48 14.67 13.49 32.30
CA GLN A 48 14.99 12.19 31.69
C GLN A 48 16.31 12.20 30.92
N LEU A 49 16.62 13.30 30.22
CA LEU A 49 17.90 13.50 29.53
C LEU A 49 19.08 13.56 30.51
N ASP A 50 18.95 14.29 31.61
CA ASP A 50 19.99 14.37 32.65
C ASP A 50 20.26 13.00 33.28
N VAL A 51 19.20 12.23 33.58
CA VAL A 51 19.32 10.85 34.09
C VAL A 51 19.99 9.93 33.08
N MET A 52 19.70 10.10 31.79
CA MET A 52 20.30 9.31 30.72
C MET A 52 21.79 9.65 30.54
N GLU A 53 22.16 10.93 30.63
CA GLU A 53 23.55 11.38 30.55
C GLU A 53 24.37 10.89 31.76
N GLU A 54 23.79 10.92 32.97
CA GLU A 54 24.44 10.38 34.17
C GLU A 54 24.61 8.85 34.09
N THR A 55 23.63 8.15 33.52
CA THR A 55 23.70 6.70 33.29
C THR A 55 24.81 6.34 32.31
N ILE A 56 24.97 7.11 31.23
CA ILE A 56 26.04 6.93 30.24
C ILE A 56 27.42 7.18 30.87
N LYS A 57 27.57 8.22 31.71
CA LYS A 57 28.82 8.47 32.45
C LYS A 57 29.19 7.30 33.37
N ARG A 58 28.22 6.79 34.15
CA ARG A 58 28.46 5.64 35.04
C ARG A 58 28.84 4.37 34.27
N GLN A 59 28.23 4.14 33.10
CA GLN A 59 28.60 3.02 32.23
C GLN A 59 30.04 3.17 31.71
N GLN A 60 30.44 4.38 31.32
CA GLN A 60 31.79 4.65 30.84
C GLN A 60 32.85 4.46 31.94
N GLU A 61 32.56 4.90 33.17
CA GLU A 61 33.41 4.66 34.33
C GLU A 61 33.54 3.17 34.66
N MET A 62 32.43 2.42 34.60
CA MET A 62 32.43 0.98 34.86
C MET A 62 33.23 0.23 33.79
N ILE A 63 33.15 0.66 32.53
CA ILE A 63 33.99 0.14 31.44
C ILE A 63 35.48 0.42 31.71
N ASN A 64 35.82 1.62 32.20
CA ASN A 64 37.20 1.98 32.50
C ASN A 64 37.75 1.18 33.70
N VAL A 65 36.95 0.96 34.75
CA VAL A 65 37.33 0.10 35.89
C VAL A 65 37.49 -1.36 35.47
N LEU A 66 36.64 -1.85 34.55
CA LEU A 66 36.78 -3.19 34.01
C LEU A 66 38.04 -3.34 33.15
N LYS A 67 38.38 -2.33 32.34
CA LYS A 67 39.65 -2.28 31.59
C LYS A 67 40.85 -2.31 32.54
N ASP A 68 40.84 -1.50 33.58
CA ASP A 68 41.94 -1.42 34.54
C ASP A 68 42.09 -2.72 35.35
N LYS A 69 40.98 -3.40 35.68
CA LYS A 69 40.98 -4.75 36.29
C LYS A 69 41.50 -5.85 35.37
N ILE A 70 41.31 -5.71 34.05
CA ILE A 70 41.85 -6.63 33.05
C ILE A 70 43.37 -6.40 32.90
N GLU A 71 43.82 -5.15 32.87
CA GLU A 71 45.25 -4.81 32.78
C GLU A 71 46.03 -5.19 34.05
N THR A 72 45.45 -5.02 35.23
CA THR A 72 46.08 -5.40 36.51
C THR A 72 46.12 -6.91 36.75
N LYS A 73 45.17 -7.69 36.22
CA LYS A 73 45.23 -9.16 36.23
C LYS A 73 46.25 -9.75 35.24
N GLY A 74 46.78 -8.96 34.31
CA GLY A 74 47.77 -9.38 33.31
C GLY A 74 49.22 -9.52 33.78
N LYS A 75 49.54 -9.31 35.07
CA LYS A 75 50.94 -9.23 35.57
C LYS A 75 51.43 -10.35 36.50
N VAL A 76 50.74 -11.49 36.64
CA VAL A 76 51.22 -12.58 37.51
C VAL A 76 51.37 -13.93 36.79
N VAL A 77 52.65 -14.32 36.67
CA VAL A 77 53.25 -15.66 36.46
C VAL A 77 53.25 -16.23 35.02
N ALA A 78 54.48 -16.35 34.51
CA ALA A 78 54.86 -17.07 33.30
C ALA A 78 54.95 -18.59 33.54
N ASN A 79 54.31 -19.39 32.67
CA ASN A 79 54.78 -20.67 32.09
C ASN A 79 53.68 -21.34 31.24
N PRO A 80 54.06 -22.24 30.31
CA PRO A 80 54.31 -21.95 28.90
C PRO A 80 53.04 -21.76 28.05
N THR A 81 53.23 -21.02 26.97
CA THR A 81 52.27 -20.47 26.02
C THR A 81 51.27 -21.49 25.45
N PRO A 82 49.94 -21.33 25.65
CA PRO A 82 48.95 -21.81 24.69
C PRO A 82 48.93 -20.84 23.50
N SER A 83 48.94 -21.41 22.30
CA SER A 83 49.00 -20.69 21.03
C SER A 83 47.99 -19.53 20.93
N TYR A 84 48.47 -18.35 20.57
CA TYR A 84 47.68 -17.17 20.20
C TYR A 84 46.85 -17.41 18.93
N ARG A 85 45.77 -18.19 19.02
CA ARG A 85 44.78 -18.36 17.95
C ARG A 85 43.31 -18.32 18.41
N GLU A 86 43.02 -18.16 19.70
CA GLU A 86 41.65 -18.36 20.18
C GLU A 86 40.80 -17.10 20.41
N GLU A 87 41.34 -15.87 20.48
CA GLU A 87 40.48 -14.69 20.74
C GLU A 87 39.42 -14.47 19.65
N SER A 88 39.79 -14.58 18.38
CA SER A 88 38.83 -14.48 17.25
C SER A 88 37.84 -15.66 17.19
N GLU A 89 38.22 -16.80 17.77
CA GLU A 89 37.43 -18.02 17.77
C GLU A 89 36.45 -18.03 18.94
N ILE A 90 36.88 -17.56 20.12
CA ILE A 90 36.07 -17.28 21.29
C ILE A 90 35.06 -16.16 20.98
N GLU A 91 35.48 -15.06 20.33
CA GLU A 91 34.55 -14.03 19.85
C GLU A 91 33.53 -14.62 18.88
N ARG A 92 33.95 -15.44 17.89
CA ARG A 92 33.01 -16.14 16.99
C ARG A 92 32.07 -17.10 17.71
N VAL A 93 32.55 -17.80 18.73
CA VAL A 93 31.74 -18.76 19.50
C VAL A 93 30.74 -18.03 20.38
N ILE A 94 31.15 -16.94 21.02
CA ILE A 94 30.28 -16.05 21.79
C ILE A 94 29.25 -15.42 20.86
N ASP A 95 29.66 -14.86 19.72
CA ASP A 95 28.75 -14.23 18.76
C ASP A 95 27.75 -15.27 18.21
N ASN A 96 28.23 -16.45 17.80
CA ASN A 96 27.38 -17.57 17.39
C ASN A 96 26.42 -18.01 18.50
N TYR A 97 26.84 -18.01 19.76
CA TYR A 97 26.01 -18.40 20.90
C TYR A 97 24.96 -17.33 21.23
N LEU A 98 25.31 -16.05 21.16
CA LEU A 98 24.41 -14.91 21.36
C LEU A 98 23.45 -14.70 20.19
N THR A 99 23.78 -15.17 18.98
CA THR A 99 22.90 -15.09 17.79
C THR A 99 21.95 -16.27 17.65
N LYS A 100 22.15 -17.37 18.38
CA LYS A 100 21.20 -18.50 18.39
C LYS A 100 19.83 -18.03 18.91
N ASP A 101 18.77 -18.40 18.18
CA ASP A 101 17.38 -18.04 18.51
C ASP A 101 17.01 -18.40 19.96
N GLU A 102 17.47 -19.55 20.44
CA GLU A 102 17.22 -20.05 21.80
C GLU A 102 17.89 -19.20 22.90
N THR A 103 19.09 -18.67 22.64
CA THR A 103 19.82 -17.81 23.59
C THR A 103 19.22 -16.40 23.61
N ARG A 104 18.78 -15.89 22.44
CA ARG A 104 18.06 -14.62 22.32
C ARG A 104 16.74 -14.65 23.06
N GLU A 105 15.98 -15.74 22.97
CA GLU A 105 14.76 -15.94 23.76
C GLU A 105 15.02 -15.91 25.28
N LYS A 106 16.12 -16.53 25.73
CA LYS A 106 16.51 -16.54 27.16
C LYS A 106 16.91 -15.15 27.65
N MET A 107 17.67 -14.37 26.87
CA MET A 107 18.02 -12.98 27.20
C MET A 107 16.80 -12.04 27.22
N VAL A 108 15.83 -12.28 26.35
CA VAL A 108 14.53 -11.58 26.29
C VAL A 108 13.67 -11.87 27.53
N LYS A 109 13.64 -13.12 28.01
CA LYS A 109 12.96 -13.52 29.27
C LYS A 109 13.65 -12.93 30.50
N ALA A 110 14.97 -12.72 30.44
CA ALA A 110 15.76 -12.13 31.51
C ALA A 110 15.71 -10.59 31.57
N GLY A 111 15.07 -9.92 30.60
CA GLY A 111 14.91 -8.46 30.60
C GLY A 111 16.16 -7.65 30.22
N LEU A 112 17.15 -8.28 29.58
CA LEU A 112 18.51 -7.74 29.41
C LEU A 112 18.82 -7.10 28.03
N ALA A 113 17.85 -6.93 27.12
CA ALA A 113 18.07 -6.31 25.81
C ALA A 113 16.87 -5.47 25.33
N PRO A 114 17.06 -4.35 24.58
CA PRO A 114 16.02 -3.83 23.70
C PRO A 114 15.74 -4.88 22.64
N LYS A 115 14.56 -5.46 22.73
CA LYS A 115 14.12 -6.67 22.04
C LYS A 115 13.77 -6.41 20.58
N ILE A 116 14.61 -5.79 19.75
CA ILE A 116 14.21 -5.33 18.41
C ILE A 116 15.06 -5.99 17.31
N ASP A 117 14.39 -6.66 16.37
CA ASP A 117 14.91 -7.13 15.09
C ASP A 117 14.64 -6.07 14.01
N VAL A 118 15.68 -5.70 13.26
CA VAL A 118 15.62 -4.69 12.19
C VAL A 118 16.17 -5.29 10.93
N GLY A 119 15.47 -5.12 9.81
CA GLY A 119 15.93 -5.64 8.55
C GLY A 119 15.16 -5.08 7.35
N TYR A 120 15.44 -5.68 6.20
CA TYR A 120 14.79 -5.33 4.95
C TYR A 120 14.20 -6.58 4.32
N LYS A 121 12.87 -6.64 4.23
CA LYS A 121 12.14 -7.75 3.61
C LYS A 121 10.83 -7.25 3.00
N LYS A 122 10.94 -6.71 1.79
CA LYS A 122 9.84 -6.03 1.07
C LYS A 122 9.36 -4.78 1.82
N GLY A 123 10.31 -3.92 2.16
CA GLY A 123 10.17 -2.84 3.11
C GLY A 123 11.18 -2.97 4.25
N PHE A 124 11.53 -1.83 4.84
CA PHE A 124 12.26 -1.78 6.10
C PHE A 124 11.33 -2.18 7.22
N TYR A 125 11.76 -3.07 8.10
CA TYR A 125 10.96 -3.46 9.26
C TYR A 125 11.70 -3.26 10.57
N PHE A 126 10.92 -2.97 11.60
CA PHE A 126 11.30 -2.97 13.00
C PHE A 126 10.33 -3.90 13.70
N LYS A 127 10.82 -4.94 14.37
CA LYS A 127 9.99 -5.98 14.98
C LYS A 127 10.49 -6.27 16.38
N THR A 128 9.61 -6.42 17.36
CA THR A 128 10.05 -6.91 18.66
C THR A 128 10.31 -8.42 18.62
N LEU A 129 11.30 -8.91 19.36
CA LEU A 129 11.65 -10.34 19.44
C LEU A 129 10.55 -11.19 20.11
N ASP A 130 9.65 -10.56 20.88
CA ASP A 130 8.47 -11.21 21.44
C ASP A 130 7.24 -11.18 20.51
N ASP A 131 7.42 -10.70 19.27
CA ASP A 131 6.41 -10.65 18.21
C ASP A 131 5.14 -9.84 18.55
N LYS A 132 5.18 -9.00 19.60
CA LYS A 132 4.04 -8.14 19.96
C LYS A 132 3.92 -6.92 19.07
N PHE A 133 5.05 -6.38 18.59
CA PHE A 133 5.07 -5.20 17.76
C PHE A 133 5.86 -5.44 16.49
N LYS A 134 5.31 -4.95 15.38
CA LYS A 134 6.00 -4.86 14.11
C LYS A 134 5.59 -3.58 13.41
N LEU A 135 6.55 -2.90 12.83
CA LEU A 135 6.39 -1.81 11.89
C LEU A 135 7.13 -2.19 10.61
N ASN A 136 6.47 -2.00 9.47
CA ASN A 136 7.02 -2.15 8.14
C ASN A 136 6.78 -0.86 7.37
N THR A 137 7.86 -0.26 6.90
CA THR A 137 7.90 0.98 6.13
C THR A 137 8.22 0.65 4.69
N LEU A 138 7.37 1.12 3.78
CA LEU A 138 7.49 0.91 2.34
C LEU A 138 7.37 2.27 1.63
N GLY A 139 8.36 2.59 0.81
CA GLY A 139 8.33 3.76 -0.06
C GLY A 139 8.00 3.38 -1.50
N ARG A 140 7.30 4.26 -2.21
CA ARG A 140 7.00 4.08 -3.64
C ARG A 140 7.16 5.39 -4.40
N LEU A 141 7.81 5.31 -5.55
CA LEU A 141 7.94 6.40 -6.50
C LEU A 141 7.52 5.93 -7.90
N GLN A 142 6.68 6.72 -8.56
CA GLN A 142 6.32 6.56 -9.96
C GLN A 142 6.59 7.87 -10.69
N THR A 143 7.50 7.85 -11.67
CA THR A 143 7.73 8.97 -12.59
C THR A 143 7.14 8.62 -13.94
N ARG A 144 6.51 9.59 -14.59
CA ARG A 144 5.71 9.36 -15.79
C ARG A 144 5.95 10.45 -16.82
N TYR A 145 6.07 10.04 -18.07
CA TYR A 145 5.90 10.87 -19.25
C TYR A 145 4.56 10.56 -19.90
N ASN A 146 3.87 11.60 -20.35
CA ASN A 146 2.64 11.50 -21.13
C ASN A 146 2.75 12.34 -22.40
N PHE A 147 2.23 11.80 -23.48
CA PHE A 147 1.86 12.54 -24.69
C PHE A 147 0.40 12.22 -25.00
N ARG A 148 -0.45 13.24 -25.07
CA ARG A 148 -1.86 13.10 -25.44
C ARG A 148 -2.08 13.84 -26.74
N ASN A 149 -2.45 13.09 -27.75
CA ASN A 149 -3.03 13.62 -28.97
C ASN A 149 -4.54 13.72 -28.76
N LYS A 150 -5.08 14.92 -28.90
CA LYS A 150 -6.49 15.22 -28.66
C LYS A 150 -7.13 15.63 -29.98
N ASP A 151 -8.37 15.23 -30.18
CA ASP A 151 -9.09 15.51 -31.42
C ASP A 151 -9.51 17.00 -31.51
N ASP A 152 -10.08 17.51 -30.42
CA ASP A 152 -10.73 18.84 -30.37
C ASP A 152 -9.87 19.95 -29.75
N ASP A 153 -8.62 19.64 -29.38
CA ASP A 153 -7.77 20.53 -28.57
C ASP A 153 -6.30 20.29 -28.91
N GLU A 154 -5.42 21.19 -28.47
CA GLU A 154 -4.00 21.06 -28.74
C GLU A 154 -3.41 19.81 -28.07
N ASP A 155 -2.50 19.16 -28.80
CA ASP A 155 -1.68 18.08 -28.29
C ASP A 155 -0.90 18.55 -27.05
N THR A 156 -0.82 17.67 -26.05
CA THR A 156 -0.15 18.00 -24.79
C THR A 156 0.91 16.97 -24.46
N SER A 157 2.00 17.42 -23.85
CA SER A 157 3.00 16.53 -23.25
C SER A 157 3.36 16.96 -21.83
N SER A 158 3.72 15.99 -20.98
CA SER A 158 4.11 16.28 -19.60
C SER A 158 5.06 15.25 -19.03
N PHE A 159 5.99 15.73 -18.20
CA PHE A 159 6.73 14.90 -17.25
C PHE A 159 6.16 15.18 -15.85
N ARG A 160 5.84 14.12 -15.10
CA ARG A 160 5.29 14.26 -13.76
C ARG A 160 5.76 13.17 -12.83
N ILE A 161 5.80 13.48 -11.53
CA ILE A 161 5.78 12.45 -10.50
C ILE A 161 4.33 12.02 -10.38
N ASN A 162 4.01 10.84 -10.93
CA ASN A 162 2.65 10.34 -10.97
C ASN A 162 2.16 9.98 -9.56
N ARG A 163 3.03 9.37 -8.76
CA ARG A 163 2.75 9.00 -7.37
C ARG A 163 4.03 8.99 -6.55
N MET A 164 3.97 9.55 -5.35
CA MET A 164 4.95 9.31 -4.29
C MET A 164 4.17 8.86 -3.06
N ARG A 165 4.44 7.67 -2.55
CA ARG A 165 3.71 7.12 -1.40
C ARG A 165 4.64 6.62 -0.31
N LEU A 166 4.21 6.84 0.92
CA LEU A 166 4.78 6.23 2.11
C LEU A 166 3.71 5.35 2.74
N LYS A 167 4.03 4.08 3.00
CA LYS A 167 3.15 3.14 3.70
C LYS A 167 3.83 2.63 4.95
N LEU A 168 3.12 2.73 6.06
CA LEU A 168 3.43 2.10 7.33
C LEU A 168 2.41 0.99 7.58
N SER A 169 2.88 -0.18 8.03
CA SER A 169 1.99 -1.31 8.31
C SER A 169 2.62 -2.28 9.30
N GLY A 170 1.80 -3.04 10.01
CA GLY A 170 2.33 -4.03 10.94
C GLY A 170 1.28 -4.51 11.93
N HIS A 171 1.71 -4.87 13.13
CA HIS A 171 0.82 -5.27 14.22
C HIS A 171 1.31 -4.69 15.54
N ALA A 172 0.39 -4.52 16.49
CA ALA A 172 0.67 -3.94 17.80
C ALA A 172 0.00 -4.76 18.90
N PHE A 173 0.68 -4.94 20.04
CA PHE A 173 0.30 -5.74 21.20
C PHE A 173 0.14 -7.25 20.97
N THR A 174 -0.42 -7.66 19.83
CA THR A 174 -0.63 -9.05 19.41
C THR A 174 -0.59 -9.14 17.89
N GLN A 175 -0.19 -10.28 17.35
CA GLN A 175 -0.24 -10.55 15.90
C GLN A 175 -1.67 -10.52 15.33
N ASN A 176 -2.70 -10.60 16.19
CA ASN A 176 -4.10 -10.52 15.78
C ASN A 176 -4.56 -9.09 15.49
N LEU A 177 -3.84 -8.07 15.96
CA LEU A 177 -4.21 -6.67 15.79
C LEU A 177 -3.25 -6.01 14.82
N SER A 178 -3.65 -5.98 13.54
CA SER A 178 -2.87 -5.39 12.46
C SER A 178 -3.30 -3.96 12.18
N TYR A 179 -2.39 -3.14 11.67
CA TYR A 179 -2.69 -1.77 11.26
C TYR A 179 -1.99 -1.42 9.95
N SER A 180 -2.51 -0.41 9.25
CA SER A 180 -1.90 0.16 8.05
C SER A 180 -2.24 1.63 7.94
N ALA A 181 -1.25 2.44 7.57
CA ALA A 181 -1.40 3.84 7.20
C ALA A 181 -0.63 4.12 5.91
N GLN A 182 -1.23 4.82 4.94
CA GLN A 182 -0.59 5.16 3.67
C GLN A 182 -0.89 6.60 3.29
N TRP A 183 0.17 7.37 3.04
CA TRP A 183 0.09 8.73 2.50
C TRP A 183 0.51 8.75 1.04
N GLU A 184 -0.16 9.59 0.26
CA GLU A 184 0.27 9.99 -1.08
C GLU A 184 0.68 11.47 -1.05
N LEU A 185 1.88 11.77 -1.53
CA LEU A 185 2.42 13.12 -1.58
C LEU A 185 2.17 13.71 -2.97
N ASN A 186 1.56 14.90 -2.99
CA ASN A 186 1.38 15.68 -4.20
C ASN A 186 2.70 16.33 -4.60
N SER A 187 3.18 16.05 -5.80
CA SER A 187 4.48 16.53 -6.27
C SER A 187 4.54 18.02 -6.57
N PHE A 188 3.39 18.68 -6.75
CA PHE A 188 3.32 20.10 -7.06
C PHE A 188 3.16 20.96 -5.81
N THR A 189 2.35 20.52 -4.85
CA THR A 189 2.06 21.28 -3.62
C THR A 189 2.86 20.83 -2.41
N GLY A 190 3.51 19.66 -2.48
CA GLY A 190 4.17 19.01 -1.34
C GLY A 190 3.20 18.48 -0.27
N LYS A 191 1.89 18.69 -0.42
CA LYS A 191 0.87 18.25 0.55
C LYS A 191 0.66 16.74 0.47
N GLY A 192 0.47 16.10 1.62
CA GLY A 192 0.13 14.69 1.72
C GLY A 192 -1.39 14.48 1.86
N GLN A 193 -1.93 13.48 1.17
CA GLN A 193 -3.27 12.96 1.38
C GLN A 193 -3.18 11.58 2.04
N LEU A 194 -3.93 11.38 3.13
CA LEU A 194 -4.07 10.07 3.75
C LEU A 194 -4.99 9.20 2.89
N LYS A 195 -4.45 8.14 2.28
CA LYS A 195 -5.19 7.20 1.42
C LYS A 195 -5.80 6.08 2.25
N ASP A 196 -4.96 5.34 2.97
CA ASP A 196 -5.41 4.23 3.82
C ASP A 196 -5.06 4.54 5.28
N ILE A 197 -5.98 4.32 6.21
CA ILE A 197 -5.72 4.29 7.66
C ILE A 197 -6.71 3.35 8.33
N PHE A 198 -6.27 2.18 8.75
CA PHE A 198 -7.19 1.21 9.35
C PHE A 198 -6.50 0.28 10.35
N VAL A 199 -7.34 -0.30 11.19
CA VAL A 199 -7.01 -1.40 12.10
C VAL A 199 -7.82 -2.63 11.68
N ASP A 200 -7.19 -3.80 11.73
CA ASP A 200 -7.78 -5.09 11.39
C ASP A 200 -7.52 -6.07 12.53
N TYR A 201 -8.59 -6.58 13.14
CA TYR A 201 -8.53 -7.51 14.24
C TYR A 201 -9.03 -8.89 13.82
N ARG A 202 -8.16 -9.90 13.95
CA ARG A 202 -8.50 -11.30 13.71
C ARG A 202 -9.26 -11.86 14.92
N LEU A 203 -10.57 -11.98 14.79
CA LEU A 203 -11.46 -12.56 15.82
C LEU A 203 -11.30 -14.08 15.89
N LEU A 204 -11.36 -14.75 14.73
CA LEU A 204 -11.22 -16.19 14.56
C LEU A 204 -10.47 -16.48 13.25
N PRO A 205 -9.94 -17.70 13.04
CA PRO A 205 -9.47 -18.10 11.71
C PRO A 205 -10.59 -17.92 10.67
N GLY A 206 -10.38 -17.04 9.69
CA GLY A 206 -11.38 -16.74 8.65
C GLY A 206 -12.45 -15.71 9.03
N LEU A 207 -12.35 -15.05 10.18
CA LEU A 207 -13.22 -13.94 10.58
C LEU A 207 -12.39 -12.78 11.16
N HIS A 208 -12.43 -11.66 10.44
CA HIS A 208 -11.72 -10.44 10.77
C HIS A 208 -12.70 -9.27 10.84
N LEU A 209 -12.44 -8.35 11.76
CA LEU A 209 -13.12 -7.07 11.86
C LEU A 209 -12.13 -5.96 11.50
N ARG A 210 -12.48 -5.14 10.50
CA ARG A 210 -11.70 -3.98 10.08
C ARG A 210 -12.47 -2.69 10.33
N GLY A 211 -11.78 -1.64 10.78
CA GLY A 211 -12.33 -0.29 10.90
C GLY A 211 -11.31 0.80 10.50
N GLY A 212 -11.79 1.90 9.93
CA GLY A 212 -10.96 2.99 9.37
C GLY A 212 -11.28 3.30 7.91
N GLN A 213 -10.28 3.76 7.15
CA GLN A 213 -10.35 4.10 5.72
C GLN A 213 -9.47 3.18 4.89
N TRP A 214 -10.02 2.58 3.84
CA TRP A 214 -9.28 1.76 2.87
C TRP A 214 -10.09 1.60 1.58
N LYS A 215 -9.54 0.89 0.59
CA LYS A 215 -10.26 0.62 -0.66
C LYS A 215 -11.53 -0.19 -0.41
N VAL A 216 -12.67 0.30 -0.86
CA VAL A 216 -13.95 -0.40 -0.73
C VAL A 216 -13.89 -1.72 -1.51
N PRO A 217 -14.19 -2.88 -0.89
CA PRO A 217 -13.98 -4.20 -1.50
C PRO A 217 -15.11 -4.54 -2.48
N TYR A 218 -15.26 -3.74 -3.54
CA TYR A 218 -16.31 -3.92 -4.54
C TYR A 218 -15.80 -4.71 -5.76
N ASN A 219 -14.75 -4.23 -6.43
CA ASN A 219 -14.23 -4.85 -7.65
C ASN A 219 -12.71 -5.10 -7.59
N ARG A 220 -12.25 -6.14 -8.30
CA ARG A 220 -10.87 -6.65 -8.20
C ARG A 220 -9.85 -5.66 -8.76
N HIS A 221 -10.15 -4.99 -9.87
CA HIS A 221 -9.27 -4.02 -10.52
C HIS A 221 -8.94 -2.87 -9.59
N ASN A 222 -9.93 -2.33 -8.88
CA ASN A 222 -9.67 -1.32 -7.87
C ASN A 222 -8.98 -1.91 -6.63
N MET A 223 -9.42 -3.06 -6.10
CA MET A 223 -8.81 -3.68 -4.91
C MET A 223 -7.32 -4.01 -5.09
N ALA A 224 -6.88 -4.28 -6.32
CA ALA A 224 -5.47 -4.46 -6.63
C ALA A 224 -4.67 -3.18 -6.31
N SER A 225 -3.46 -3.34 -5.78
CA SER A 225 -2.56 -2.21 -5.59
C SER A 225 -2.13 -1.69 -6.96
N ASP A 226 -2.12 -0.37 -7.14
CA ASP A 226 -1.76 0.30 -8.40
C ASP A 226 -0.38 -0.15 -8.93
N TYR A 227 0.52 -0.54 -8.02
CA TYR A 227 1.84 -1.10 -8.35
C TYR A 227 1.80 -2.43 -9.09
N LYS A 228 0.76 -3.22 -8.82
CA LYS A 228 0.53 -4.58 -9.31
C LYS A 228 -0.37 -4.62 -10.56
N LYS A 229 -0.72 -3.45 -11.11
CA LYS A 229 -1.47 -3.32 -12.35
C LYS A 229 -0.58 -3.52 -13.58
N GLN A 230 -1.18 -4.07 -14.64
CA GLN A 230 -0.56 -4.28 -15.96
C GLN A 230 -0.48 -3.00 -16.76
N PHE A 231 -1.47 -2.11 -16.62
CA PHE A 231 -1.50 -0.82 -17.30
C PHE A 231 -1.15 0.32 -16.33
N ILE A 232 -0.67 1.43 -16.88
CA ILE A 232 -0.37 2.66 -16.13
C ILE A 232 -1.65 3.28 -15.58
N ASP A 233 -2.69 3.34 -16.41
CA ASP A 233 -4.01 3.85 -16.07
C ASP A 233 -5.02 2.71 -15.91
N GLU A 234 -6.03 2.95 -15.08
CA GLU A 234 -7.15 2.04 -14.91
C GLU A 234 -8.04 2.08 -16.16
N SER A 235 -8.96 1.12 -16.32
CA SER A 235 -9.83 1.12 -17.49
C SER A 235 -10.90 2.21 -17.36
N ILE A 236 -11.36 2.78 -18.48
CA ILE A 236 -12.53 3.70 -18.46
C ILE A 236 -13.74 3.12 -17.71
N THR A 237 -13.89 1.79 -17.75
CA THR A 237 -14.94 1.08 -17.00
C THR A 237 -14.67 1.14 -15.50
N ASN A 238 -13.47 0.80 -15.06
CA ASN A 238 -13.17 0.84 -13.63
C ASN A 238 -13.24 2.28 -13.10
N ASP A 239 -12.76 3.28 -13.84
CA ASP A 239 -12.88 4.68 -13.45
C ASP A 239 -14.34 5.04 -13.16
N ALA A 240 -15.28 4.60 -14.02
CA ALA A 240 -16.70 4.89 -13.86
C ALA A 240 -17.41 4.16 -12.70
N PHE A 241 -16.92 2.96 -12.33
CA PHE A 241 -17.61 2.05 -11.41
C PHE A 241 -16.85 1.78 -10.10
N SER A 242 -15.59 2.14 -9.98
CA SER A 242 -14.86 1.93 -8.73
C SER A 242 -15.47 2.80 -7.62
N LEU A 243 -15.47 2.27 -6.39
CA LEU A 243 -15.90 3.01 -5.20
C LEU A 243 -14.68 3.59 -4.43
N ASP A 244 -13.52 3.67 -5.09
CA ASP A 244 -12.17 3.90 -4.54
C ASP A 244 -12.04 3.51 -3.05
N ARG A 245 -12.05 4.52 -2.17
CA ARG A 245 -11.82 4.42 -0.72
C ARG A 245 -12.90 5.14 0.04
N ASP A 246 -13.23 4.60 1.20
CA ASP A 246 -14.21 5.19 2.10
C ASP A 246 -13.89 4.82 3.55
N ILE A 247 -14.46 5.57 4.48
CA ILE A 247 -14.38 5.31 5.92
C ILE A 247 -15.52 4.36 6.30
N GLY A 248 -15.21 3.31 7.06
CA GLY A 248 -16.22 2.34 7.46
C GLY A 248 -15.74 1.24 8.38
N ALA A 249 -16.58 0.23 8.53
CA ALA A 249 -16.31 -1.01 9.24
C ALA A 249 -16.72 -2.21 8.39
N MET A 250 -15.98 -3.31 8.51
CA MET A 250 -16.19 -4.50 7.68
C MET A 250 -15.87 -5.79 8.43
N LEU A 251 -16.73 -6.78 8.25
CA LEU A 251 -16.42 -8.18 8.52
C LEU A 251 -15.94 -8.84 7.23
N HIS A 252 -14.80 -9.52 7.30
CA HIS A 252 -14.24 -10.21 6.16
C HIS A 252 -13.46 -11.45 6.56
N GLY A 253 -13.17 -12.29 5.58
CA GLY A 253 -12.25 -13.39 5.78
C GLY A 253 -12.25 -14.39 4.65
N GLU A 254 -11.56 -15.48 4.91
CA GLU A 254 -11.37 -16.57 3.96
C GLU A 254 -11.82 -17.90 4.59
N LEU A 255 -12.60 -18.69 3.85
CA LEU A 255 -13.20 -19.94 4.29
C LEU A 255 -12.72 -21.12 3.42
N PHE A 256 -12.91 -22.34 3.91
CA PHE A 256 -12.65 -23.59 3.18
C PHE A 256 -11.24 -23.65 2.58
N LYS A 257 -10.20 -23.51 3.42
CA LYS A 257 -8.80 -23.45 2.99
C LYS A 257 -8.58 -22.36 1.93
N GLU A 258 -9.16 -21.19 2.18
CA GLU A 258 -8.97 -19.98 1.38
C GLU A 258 -9.58 -20.02 -0.04
N GLN A 259 -10.47 -20.99 -0.29
CA GLN A 259 -11.20 -21.10 -1.56
C GLN A 259 -12.30 -20.04 -1.70
N PHE A 260 -12.86 -19.57 -0.59
CA PHE A 260 -13.88 -18.53 -0.59
C PHE A 260 -13.41 -17.33 0.20
N GLU A 261 -13.47 -16.14 -0.39
CA GLU A 261 -13.32 -14.86 0.29
C GLU A 261 -14.69 -14.20 0.40
N TYR A 262 -15.00 -13.61 1.55
CA TYR A 262 -16.20 -12.80 1.73
C TYR A 262 -15.84 -11.47 2.39
N ASN A 263 -16.56 -10.41 2.00
CA ASN A 263 -16.47 -9.08 2.58
C ASN A 263 -17.90 -8.54 2.75
N VAL A 264 -18.25 -8.10 3.96
CA VAL A 264 -19.52 -7.43 4.26
C VAL A 264 -19.20 -6.19 5.07
N GLY A 265 -19.54 -5.01 4.55
CA GLY A 265 -19.14 -3.75 5.17
C GLY A 265 -20.17 -2.64 5.07
N ILE A 266 -20.06 -1.71 6.00
CA ILE A 266 -20.81 -0.45 6.05
C ILE A 266 -19.81 0.70 5.99
N PHE A 267 -20.08 1.69 5.13
CA PHE A 267 -19.19 2.81 4.84
C PHE A 267 -19.97 4.12 4.81
N THR A 268 -19.30 5.26 5.01
CA THR A 268 -19.93 6.59 5.02
C THR A 268 -20.67 6.89 3.71
N GLY A 269 -20.13 6.44 2.57
CA GLY A 269 -20.71 6.62 1.23
C GLY A 269 -20.28 7.90 0.51
N ARG A 270 -19.31 8.65 1.06
CA ARG A 270 -18.87 9.97 0.56
C ARG A 270 -17.41 9.98 0.06
N GLY A 271 -16.76 8.83 0.09
CA GLY A 271 -15.40 8.67 -0.42
C GLY A 271 -14.31 9.07 0.57
N ILE A 272 -13.12 9.29 0.04
CA ILE A 272 -11.89 9.45 0.81
C ILE A 272 -11.91 10.72 1.69
N ASN A 273 -11.53 10.57 2.96
CA ASN A 273 -11.42 11.62 3.99
C ASN A 273 -12.73 12.35 4.32
N ALA A 274 -13.89 11.82 3.89
CA ALA A 274 -15.20 12.36 4.25
C ALA A 274 -15.69 11.73 5.57
N THR A 275 -15.62 12.49 6.66
CA THR A 275 -15.88 11.96 8.02
C THR A 275 -17.33 12.05 8.48
N GLU A 276 -18.15 12.88 7.84
CA GLU A 276 -19.54 13.10 8.22
C GLU A 276 -20.48 12.48 7.19
N ASN A 277 -21.67 12.03 7.59
CA ASN A 277 -22.76 11.76 6.66
C ASN A 277 -23.97 12.58 7.13
N SER A 278 -24.32 13.62 6.38
CA SER A 278 -25.33 14.60 6.76
C SER A 278 -26.76 14.05 6.82
N ASN A 279 -27.01 12.85 6.28
CA ASN A 279 -28.34 12.24 6.23
C ASN A 279 -28.42 10.86 6.91
N ASN A 280 -27.34 10.40 7.57
CA ASN A 280 -27.22 9.11 8.26
C ASN A 280 -27.50 7.86 7.40
N LYS A 281 -27.49 7.97 6.07
CA LYS A 281 -27.70 6.84 5.19
C LYS A 281 -26.35 6.36 4.65
N ASN A 282 -25.84 5.30 5.26
CA ASN A 282 -24.54 4.73 4.93
C ASN A 282 -24.59 3.82 3.69
N MET A 283 -23.45 3.66 3.03
CA MET A 283 -23.26 2.69 1.96
C MET A 283 -23.05 1.28 2.54
N VAL A 284 -23.72 0.28 1.96
CA VAL A 284 -23.56 -1.14 2.31
C VAL A 284 -22.95 -1.89 1.14
N ILE A 285 -21.97 -2.74 1.43
CA ILE A 285 -21.24 -3.55 0.45
C ILE A 285 -21.28 -5.01 0.85
N GLY A 286 -21.53 -5.88 -0.13
CA GLY A 286 -21.30 -7.31 -0.03
C GLY A 286 -20.48 -7.80 -1.22
N ARG A 287 -19.44 -8.58 -0.95
CA ARG A 287 -18.61 -9.22 -1.99
C ARG A 287 -18.28 -10.65 -1.60
N ILE A 288 -18.33 -11.54 -2.58
CA ILE A 288 -17.81 -12.91 -2.49
C ILE A 288 -16.85 -13.16 -3.64
N ALA A 289 -15.78 -13.91 -3.37
CA ALA A 289 -14.90 -14.42 -4.41
C ALA A 289 -14.59 -15.91 -4.19
N TYR A 290 -14.56 -16.66 -5.29
CA TYR A 290 -14.34 -18.10 -5.33
C TYR A 290 -13.09 -18.44 -6.12
N ARG A 291 -12.24 -19.30 -5.56
CA ARG A 291 -10.96 -19.76 -6.11
C ARG A 291 -10.99 -21.29 -6.27
N PRO A 292 -11.55 -21.82 -7.38
CA PRO A 292 -11.73 -23.27 -7.56
C PRO A 292 -10.43 -24.07 -7.43
N PHE A 293 -9.30 -23.47 -7.83
CA PHE A 293 -7.99 -24.12 -7.82
C PHE A 293 -7.14 -23.77 -6.59
N GLY A 294 -7.73 -23.21 -5.54
CA GLY A 294 -7.03 -22.76 -4.33
C GLY A 294 -6.37 -21.39 -4.46
N LYS A 295 -5.83 -20.89 -3.35
CA LYS A 295 -5.28 -19.53 -3.26
C LYS A 295 -4.07 -19.33 -4.18
N PHE A 296 -4.04 -18.17 -4.82
CA PHE A 296 -2.93 -17.68 -5.64
C PHE A 296 -2.86 -16.15 -5.54
N LYS A 297 -1.94 -15.49 -6.25
CA LYS A 297 -1.83 -14.02 -6.25
C LYS A 297 -2.86 -13.41 -7.22
N ASP A 298 -4.13 -13.45 -6.83
CA ASP A 298 -5.31 -13.07 -7.62
C ASP A 298 -5.64 -11.56 -7.57
N TYR A 299 -5.04 -10.79 -6.67
CA TYR A 299 -5.06 -9.31 -6.66
C TYR A 299 -3.75 -8.69 -7.21
N ARG A 300 -3.17 -9.37 -8.21
CA ARG A 300 -2.05 -8.92 -9.03
C ARG A 300 -2.42 -9.27 -10.46
N GLU A 301 -2.38 -8.32 -11.38
CA GLU A 301 -2.97 -8.54 -12.72
C GLU A 301 -2.06 -9.41 -13.60
N SER A 302 -0.76 -9.09 -13.64
CA SER A 302 0.25 -9.88 -14.35
C SER A 302 0.53 -11.24 -13.68
N ASP A 303 0.82 -12.29 -14.46
CA ASP A 303 1.33 -13.56 -13.93
C ASP A 303 2.86 -13.56 -13.76
N VAL A 304 3.39 -12.64 -12.94
CA VAL A 304 4.85 -12.52 -12.81
C VAL A 304 5.50 -13.60 -11.97
N GLU A 305 4.70 -14.27 -11.16
CA GLU A 305 5.11 -15.48 -10.46
C GLU A 305 5.40 -16.65 -11.43
N TYR A 306 4.86 -16.59 -12.66
CA TYR A 306 4.87 -17.66 -13.65
C TYR A 306 4.17 -18.90 -13.10
N THR A 307 2.87 -18.80 -12.91
CA THR A 307 2.05 -19.79 -12.22
C THR A 307 2.03 -21.11 -13.01
N GLU A 308 2.67 -22.16 -12.49
CA GLU A 308 2.91 -23.41 -13.24
C GLU A 308 1.63 -24.21 -13.57
N SER A 309 0.61 -24.09 -12.72
CA SER A 309 -0.70 -24.73 -12.88
C SER A 309 -1.78 -23.69 -13.15
N PHE A 310 -2.84 -24.08 -13.87
CA PHE A 310 -3.95 -23.17 -14.12
C PHE A 310 -4.61 -22.75 -12.81
N LYS A 311 -4.74 -21.43 -12.61
CA LYS A 311 -5.44 -20.82 -11.46
C LYS A 311 -6.47 -19.84 -11.96
N ALA A 312 -7.59 -19.76 -11.26
CA ALA A 312 -8.67 -18.84 -11.56
C ALA A 312 -9.35 -18.38 -10.27
N ALA A 313 -9.87 -17.15 -10.28
CA ALA A 313 -10.77 -16.63 -9.28
C ALA A 313 -11.95 -15.92 -9.96
N PHE A 314 -13.12 -16.01 -9.35
CA PHE A 314 -14.35 -15.38 -9.79
C PHE A 314 -14.92 -14.58 -8.64
N GLY A 315 -15.35 -13.34 -8.87
CA GLY A 315 -15.92 -12.46 -7.87
C GLY A 315 -17.29 -11.95 -8.26
N ALA A 316 -18.12 -11.68 -7.26
CA ALA A 316 -19.37 -10.95 -7.43
C ALA A 316 -19.53 -9.99 -6.24
N ALA A 317 -20.02 -8.79 -6.51
CA ALA A 317 -20.25 -7.79 -5.47
C ALA A 317 -21.48 -6.94 -5.77
N PHE A 318 -22.10 -6.44 -4.70
CA PHE A 318 -23.13 -5.41 -4.78
C PHE A 318 -22.81 -4.27 -3.82
N ALA A 319 -23.29 -3.09 -4.16
CA ALA A 319 -23.21 -1.87 -3.38
C ALA A 319 -24.54 -1.14 -3.42
N ILE A 320 -24.99 -0.66 -2.27
CA ILE A 320 -26.18 0.19 -2.16
C ILE A 320 -25.77 1.40 -1.33
N ASN A 321 -26.01 2.59 -1.84
CA ASN A 321 -25.82 3.84 -1.12
C ASN A 321 -27.04 4.72 -1.33
N ASN A 322 -27.51 5.33 -0.24
CA ASN A 322 -28.60 6.27 -0.27
C ASN A 322 -28.04 7.57 0.29
N GLY A 323 -28.15 8.68 -0.40
CA GLY A 323 -27.63 9.94 0.12
C GLY A 323 -27.82 11.12 -0.83
N THR A 324 -27.52 12.31 -0.36
CA THR A 324 -27.49 13.54 -1.17
C THR A 324 -26.11 13.80 -1.78
N GLU A 325 -25.10 13.03 -1.36
CA GLU A 325 -23.73 13.13 -1.84
C GLU A 325 -23.20 11.71 -2.06
N ILE A 326 -22.70 11.45 -3.26
CA ILE A 326 -22.26 10.11 -3.66
C ILE A 326 -20.90 10.24 -4.34
N PHE A 327 -19.93 9.45 -3.89
CA PHE A 327 -18.60 9.40 -4.47
C PHE A 327 -18.50 8.28 -5.52
N PHE A 328 -18.22 8.65 -6.77
CA PHE A 328 -17.84 7.73 -7.85
C PHE A 328 -17.11 8.51 -8.94
N SER A 329 -16.32 7.81 -9.78
CA SER A 329 -15.45 8.45 -10.79
C SER A 329 -14.45 9.45 -10.20
N ASP A 330 -13.90 9.12 -9.02
CA ASP A 330 -12.95 9.95 -8.27
C ASP A 330 -13.45 11.35 -7.88
N GLU A 331 -14.76 11.59 -7.96
CA GLU A 331 -15.38 12.86 -7.65
C GLU A 331 -16.61 12.69 -6.73
N LEU A 332 -16.79 13.66 -5.83
CA LEU A 332 -17.99 13.74 -5.01
C LEU A 332 -19.08 14.44 -5.81
N GLN A 333 -20.15 13.71 -6.14
CA GLN A 333 -21.32 14.30 -6.79
C GLN A 333 -22.36 14.68 -5.75
N THR A 334 -22.75 15.96 -5.75
CA THR A 334 -23.79 16.50 -4.88
C THR A 334 -25.11 16.61 -5.64
N PHE A 335 -26.15 15.99 -5.08
CA PHE A 335 -27.50 16.00 -5.65
C PHE A 335 -28.40 16.96 -4.86
N PRO A 336 -29.25 17.75 -5.53
CA PRO A 336 -30.17 18.68 -4.86
C PRO A 336 -31.21 18.00 -3.95
N LYS A 337 -31.45 16.70 -4.16
CA LYS A 337 -32.37 15.85 -3.41
C LYS A 337 -31.73 14.47 -3.23
N ASP A 338 -32.34 13.67 -2.37
CA ASP A 338 -31.95 12.27 -2.16
C ASP A 338 -31.74 11.53 -3.49
N ALA A 339 -30.56 10.95 -3.63
CA ALA A 339 -30.16 10.04 -4.70
C ALA A 339 -29.85 8.67 -4.10
N GLN A 340 -30.27 7.62 -4.79
CA GLN A 340 -29.99 6.24 -4.43
C GLN A 340 -29.26 5.59 -5.59
N PHE A 341 -28.09 5.00 -5.33
CA PHE A 341 -27.48 4.11 -6.30
C PHE A 341 -27.47 2.68 -5.79
N MET A 342 -27.73 1.76 -6.72
CA MET A 342 -27.48 0.34 -6.55
C MET A 342 -26.57 -0.10 -7.67
N GLN A 343 -25.49 -0.79 -7.29
CA GLN A 343 -24.47 -1.23 -8.23
C GLN A 343 -24.14 -2.69 -8.02
N PHE A 344 -24.00 -3.43 -9.11
CA PHE A 344 -23.65 -4.84 -9.14
C PHE A 344 -22.45 -5.04 -10.07
N GLY A 345 -21.54 -5.94 -9.70
CA GLY A 345 -20.38 -6.26 -10.52
C GLY A 345 -19.98 -7.71 -10.40
N VAL A 346 -19.45 -8.26 -11.48
CA VAL A 346 -18.79 -9.57 -11.52
C VAL A 346 -17.40 -9.43 -12.10
N ASP A 347 -16.46 -10.20 -11.58
CA ASP A 347 -15.07 -10.21 -12.05
C ASP A 347 -14.53 -11.62 -12.18
N SER A 348 -13.52 -11.78 -13.03
CA SER A 348 -12.73 -13.00 -13.12
C SER A 348 -11.27 -12.67 -13.36
N ILE A 349 -10.39 -13.52 -12.86
CA ILE A 349 -8.97 -13.51 -13.19
C ILE A 349 -8.47 -14.94 -13.35
N MET A 350 -7.67 -15.19 -14.38
CA MET A 350 -7.07 -16.47 -14.71
C MET A 350 -5.56 -16.29 -14.93
N LYS A 351 -4.77 -17.28 -14.54
CA LYS A 351 -3.31 -17.28 -14.69
C LYS A 351 -2.78 -18.66 -15.04
N TYR A 352 -1.83 -18.70 -15.96
CA TYR A 352 -1.14 -19.93 -16.36
C TYR A 352 0.16 -19.64 -17.12
N ARG A 353 1.30 -20.08 -16.59
CA ARG A 353 2.62 -20.08 -17.25
C ARG A 353 2.99 -18.75 -17.91
N GLY A 354 2.77 -17.65 -17.20
CA GLY A 354 3.05 -16.30 -17.69
C GLY A 354 1.94 -15.69 -18.53
N PHE A 355 0.82 -16.40 -18.75
CA PHE A 355 -0.41 -15.79 -19.24
C PHE A 355 -1.25 -15.32 -18.06
N SER A 356 -1.85 -14.14 -18.18
CA SER A 356 -2.94 -13.69 -17.32
C SER A 356 -4.06 -13.06 -18.12
N LEU A 357 -5.29 -13.28 -17.67
CA LEU A 357 -6.51 -12.71 -18.24
C LEU A 357 -7.42 -12.27 -17.09
N GLN A 358 -7.91 -11.05 -17.14
CA GLN A 358 -8.86 -10.47 -16.21
C GLN A 358 -10.01 -9.82 -16.97
N GLY A 359 -11.21 -9.91 -16.43
CA GLY A 359 -12.34 -9.14 -16.94
C GLY A 359 -13.33 -8.83 -15.85
N GLU A 360 -14.01 -7.70 -15.99
CA GLU A 360 -15.04 -7.23 -15.06
C GLU A 360 -16.23 -6.68 -15.84
N TYR A 361 -17.43 -6.88 -15.32
CA TYR A 361 -18.68 -6.34 -15.84
C TYR A 361 -19.45 -5.68 -14.72
N HIS A 362 -20.01 -4.50 -14.98
CA HIS A 362 -20.68 -3.65 -14.00
C HIS A 362 -22.02 -3.13 -14.51
N LEU A 363 -22.96 -2.99 -13.57
CA LEU A 363 -24.25 -2.35 -13.75
C LEU A 363 -24.48 -1.40 -12.59
N ARG A 364 -24.95 -0.19 -12.85
CA ARG A 364 -25.38 0.76 -11.83
C ARG A 364 -26.72 1.38 -12.22
N SER A 365 -27.66 1.34 -11.30
CA SER A 365 -28.89 2.13 -11.36
C SER A 365 -28.74 3.32 -10.42
N LEU A 366 -29.01 4.53 -10.92
CA LEU A 366 -29.05 5.75 -10.14
C LEU A 366 -30.47 6.33 -10.19
N ASP A 367 -31.13 6.37 -9.04
CA ASP A 367 -32.46 6.93 -8.86
C ASP A 367 -32.35 8.26 -8.12
N ARG A 368 -32.71 9.36 -8.78
CA ARG A 368 -32.62 10.72 -8.24
C ARG A 368 -34.02 11.25 -8.08
N ARG A 369 -34.37 11.71 -6.87
CA ARG A 369 -35.74 12.16 -6.60
C ARG A 369 -36.15 13.30 -7.54
N GLY A 370 -37.12 13.04 -8.41
CA GLY A 370 -37.64 14.01 -9.37
C GLY A 370 -36.96 14.00 -10.75
N PHE A 371 -36.10 13.02 -11.02
CA PHE A 371 -35.52 12.76 -12.34
C PHE A 371 -35.82 11.32 -12.78
N ASN A 372 -35.60 11.03 -14.05
CA ASN A 372 -35.62 9.64 -14.53
C ASN A 372 -34.45 8.86 -13.92
N ARG A 373 -34.63 7.53 -13.86
CA ARG A 373 -33.59 6.60 -13.44
C ARG A 373 -32.55 6.45 -14.54
N ASP A 374 -31.30 6.71 -14.20
CA ASP A 374 -30.18 6.50 -15.11
C ASP A 374 -29.65 5.08 -14.89
N THR A 375 -29.33 4.36 -15.97
CA THR A 375 -28.74 3.02 -15.85
C THR A 375 -27.44 2.94 -16.63
N ALA A 376 -26.33 2.89 -15.91
CA ALA A 376 -25.00 2.76 -16.47
C ALA A 376 -24.57 1.29 -16.55
N LYS A 377 -23.83 0.93 -17.60
CA LYS A 377 -23.18 -0.39 -17.72
C LYS A 377 -21.78 -0.27 -18.29
N GLY A 378 -20.93 -1.23 -18.00
CA GLY A 378 -19.61 -1.27 -18.62
C GLY A 378 -18.87 -2.55 -18.32
N PHE A 379 -17.89 -2.85 -19.16
CA PHE A 379 -17.03 -4.00 -18.96
C PHE A 379 -15.64 -3.75 -19.51
N PHE A 380 -14.66 -4.47 -19.00
CA PHE A 380 -13.37 -4.57 -19.66
C PHE A 380 -12.88 -6.01 -19.68
N VAL A 381 -12.04 -6.31 -20.65
CA VAL A 381 -11.22 -7.52 -20.71
C VAL A 381 -9.79 -7.08 -20.96
N GLN A 382 -8.88 -7.63 -20.17
CA GLN A 382 -7.47 -7.32 -20.19
C GLN A 382 -6.67 -8.60 -20.06
N GLY A 383 -5.57 -8.71 -20.81
CA GLY A 383 -4.65 -9.82 -20.64
C GLY A 383 -3.20 -9.41 -20.82
N GLY A 384 -2.32 -10.29 -20.38
CA GLY A 384 -0.89 -10.17 -20.62
C GLY A 384 -0.23 -11.52 -20.79
N TYR A 385 0.91 -11.51 -21.47
CA TYR A 385 1.74 -12.69 -21.66
C TYR A 385 3.22 -12.33 -21.51
N PHE A 386 3.99 -13.22 -20.90
CA PHE A 386 5.45 -13.10 -20.76
C PHE A 386 6.21 -13.86 -21.85
N PRO A 387 6.49 -13.27 -23.04
CA PRO A 387 7.35 -13.89 -24.05
C PRO A 387 8.78 -14.11 -23.54
N VAL A 388 9.26 -13.23 -22.64
CA VAL A 388 10.49 -13.45 -21.88
C VAL A 388 10.10 -13.64 -20.41
N PRO A 389 10.12 -14.88 -19.89
CA PRO A 389 9.61 -15.20 -18.56
C PRO A 389 10.11 -14.24 -17.48
N LYS A 390 9.16 -13.67 -16.72
CA LYS A 390 9.40 -12.79 -15.56
C LYS A 390 10.15 -11.49 -15.86
N ARG A 391 10.37 -11.13 -17.14
CA ARG A 391 11.13 -9.93 -17.54
C ARG A 391 10.32 -9.01 -18.45
N LEU A 392 9.80 -9.53 -19.56
CA LEU A 392 9.05 -8.73 -20.52
C LEU A 392 7.63 -9.28 -20.60
N GLU A 393 6.65 -8.43 -20.33
CA GLU A 393 5.22 -8.70 -20.52
C GLU A 393 4.69 -7.85 -21.68
N LEU A 394 3.91 -8.47 -22.55
CA LEU A 394 3.05 -7.76 -23.51
C LEU A 394 1.64 -7.75 -22.94
N VAL A 395 0.96 -6.60 -23.00
CA VAL A 395 -0.37 -6.42 -22.43
C VAL A 395 -1.33 -5.78 -23.43
N ALA A 396 -2.59 -6.19 -23.38
CA ALA A 396 -3.68 -5.63 -24.18
C ALA A 396 -4.95 -5.51 -23.33
N ARG A 397 -5.76 -4.49 -23.61
CA ARG A 397 -7.06 -4.26 -22.97
C ARG A 397 -8.05 -3.71 -23.98
N TYR A 398 -9.28 -4.19 -23.86
CA TYR A 398 -10.48 -3.57 -24.44
C TYR A 398 -11.45 -3.25 -23.30
N ALA A 399 -12.03 -2.05 -23.32
CA ALA A 399 -13.05 -1.67 -22.36
C ALA A 399 -14.20 -0.90 -23.03
N GLN A 400 -15.37 -0.96 -22.40
CA GLN A 400 -16.57 -0.29 -22.84
C GLN A 400 -17.31 0.28 -21.63
N PHE A 401 -17.82 1.50 -21.78
CA PHE A 401 -18.61 2.17 -20.78
C PHE A 401 -19.78 2.93 -21.42
N ASP A 402 -20.98 2.60 -21.00
CA ASP A 402 -22.23 3.25 -21.35
C ASP A 402 -22.73 4.02 -20.11
N PRO A 403 -22.62 5.37 -20.10
CA PRO A 403 -23.02 6.19 -18.96
C PRO A 403 -24.50 6.12 -18.62
N ASP A 404 -25.36 5.94 -19.62
CA ASP A 404 -26.80 5.75 -19.46
C ASP A 404 -27.39 5.08 -20.70
N VAL A 405 -27.88 3.84 -20.54
CA VAL A 405 -28.47 3.03 -21.61
C VAL A 405 -29.72 3.64 -22.23
N ASN A 406 -30.32 4.64 -21.59
CA ASN A 406 -31.49 5.36 -22.11
C ASN A 406 -31.11 6.53 -23.03
N VAL A 407 -29.83 6.86 -23.12
CA VAL A 407 -29.30 7.93 -23.97
C VAL A 407 -28.53 7.29 -25.12
N SER A 408 -28.95 7.56 -26.35
CA SER A 408 -28.21 7.12 -27.53
C SER A 408 -26.90 7.90 -27.69
N GLU A 409 -25.92 7.30 -28.39
CA GLU A 409 -24.72 8.02 -28.86
C GLU A 409 -23.84 8.60 -27.73
N ASN A 410 -23.73 7.87 -26.61
CA ASN A 410 -22.90 8.23 -25.46
C ASN A 410 -21.87 7.14 -25.09
N LEU A 411 -21.77 6.08 -25.90
CA LEU A 411 -20.97 4.91 -25.60
C LEU A 411 -19.49 5.21 -25.74
N LYS A 412 -18.70 4.86 -24.73
CA LYS A 412 -17.24 5.01 -24.73
C LYS A 412 -16.57 3.65 -24.90
N LYS A 413 -15.55 3.59 -25.75
CA LYS A 413 -14.70 2.42 -25.99
C LYS A 413 -13.25 2.79 -25.73
N GLU A 414 -12.50 1.85 -25.15
CA GLU A 414 -11.07 1.97 -24.91
C GLU A 414 -10.35 0.80 -25.57
N PHE A 415 -9.27 1.10 -26.28
CA PHE A 415 -8.30 0.14 -26.77
C PHE A 415 -6.94 0.50 -26.20
N ALA A 416 -6.30 -0.43 -25.49
CA ALA A 416 -4.98 -0.18 -24.94
C ALA A 416 -4.02 -1.33 -25.24
N LEU A 417 -2.79 -0.98 -25.59
CA LEU A 417 -1.67 -1.88 -25.80
C LEU A 417 -0.47 -1.38 -25.00
N GLY A 418 0.38 -2.29 -24.56
CA GLY A 418 1.57 -1.89 -23.83
C GLY A 418 2.57 -2.99 -23.56
N THR A 419 3.67 -2.61 -22.93
CA THR A 419 4.68 -3.53 -22.44
C THR A 419 5.11 -3.19 -21.02
N ASN A 420 5.43 -4.21 -20.23
CA ASN A 420 6.02 -4.06 -18.91
C ASN A 420 7.39 -4.76 -18.88
N TRP A 421 8.44 -3.99 -18.56
CA TRP A 421 9.78 -4.51 -18.34
C TRP A 421 10.09 -4.54 -16.84
N TYR A 422 10.35 -5.72 -16.29
CA TYR A 422 10.73 -5.94 -14.90
C TYR A 422 12.25 -6.11 -14.77
N PHE A 423 12.89 -5.21 -14.01
CA PHE A 423 14.34 -5.25 -13.78
C PHE A 423 14.73 -6.12 -12.58
N SER A 424 13.81 -6.30 -11.64
CA SER A 424 14.02 -7.11 -10.43
C SER A 424 13.11 -8.33 -10.43
N LYS A 425 13.65 -9.48 -9.98
CA LYS A 425 12.88 -10.72 -9.75
C LYS A 425 11.77 -10.56 -8.70
N ASN A 426 11.87 -9.54 -7.85
CA ASN A 426 10.85 -9.24 -6.84
C ASN A 426 9.82 -8.22 -7.34
N HIS A 427 9.95 -7.75 -8.57
CA HIS A 427 9.03 -6.82 -9.24
C HIS A 427 9.03 -5.40 -8.67
N HIS A 428 9.96 -5.07 -7.78
CA HIS A 428 10.07 -3.78 -7.10
C HIS A 428 10.62 -2.65 -7.98
N HIS A 429 11.01 -2.98 -9.21
CA HIS A 429 11.56 -2.05 -10.18
C HIS A 429 11.06 -2.45 -11.57
N LYS A 430 10.22 -1.62 -12.18
CA LYS A 430 9.65 -1.87 -13.50
C LYS A 430 9.52 -0.59 -14.34
N LEU A 431 9.56 -0.74 -15.65
CA LEU A 431 9.24 0.28 -16.64
C LEU A 431 8.01 -0.18 -17.43
N GLN A 432 7.04 0.70 -17.62
CA GLN A 432 5.81 0.43 -18.38
C GLN A 432 5.73 1.40 -19.56
N THR A 433 5.23 0.91 -20.68
CA THR A 433 4.91 1.72 -21.86
C THR A 433 3.52 1.34 -22.35
N ASN A 434 2.68 2.34 -22.61
CA ASN A 434 1.28 2.14 -22.93
C ASN A 434 0.86 3.11 -24.03
N VAL A 435 0.02 2.62 -24.94
CA VAL A 435 -0.75 3.43 -25.88
C VAL A 435 -2.21 3.09 -25.63
N THR A 436 -3.01 4.10 -25.30
CA THR A 436 -4.44 3.97 -25.03
C THR A 436 -5.19 4.91 -25.97
N ARG A 437 -6.19 4.38 -26.67
CA ARG A 437 -7.11 5.17 -27.50
C ARG A 437 -8.50 5.06 -26.90
N VAL A 438 -9.14 6.21 -26.68
CA VAL A 438 -10.54 6.28 -26.22
C VAL A 438 -11.36 6.91 -27.32
N VAL A 439 -12.46 6.22 -27.68
CA VAL A 439 -13.41 6.66 -28.70
C VAL A 439 -14.77 6.82 -28.04
N THR A 440 -15.45 7.93 -28.30
CA THR A 440 -16.86 8.11 -27.91
C THR A 440 -17.71 8.01 -29.17
N ASP A 441 -18.61 7.02 -29.22
CA ASP A 441 -19.55 6.84 -30.33
C ASP A 441 -20.57 7.98 -30.30
N ASN A 442 -20.32 9.05 -31.07
CA ASN A 442 -21.26 10.15 -31.29
C ASN A 442 -21.22 10.56 -32.78
N PRO A 443 -22.17 10.12 -33.62
CA PRO A 443 -22.17 10.38 -35.06
C PRO A 443 -22.15 11.87 -35.46
N ALA A 444 -22.52 12.78 -34.56
CA ALA A 444 -22.45 14.22 -34.79
C ALA A 444 -21.11 14.84 -34.40
N ASN A 445 -20.33 14.19 -33.52
CA ASN A 445 -19.06 14.69 -33.00
C ASN A 445 -18.24 13.55 -32.37
N ASP A 446 -17.80 12.60 -33.20
CA ASP A 446 -16.92 11.51 -32.76
C ASP A 446 -15.63 12.13 -32.23
N LYS A 447 -15.18 11.68 -31.05
CA LYS A 447 -13.95 12.16 -30.44
C LYS A 447 -12.99 11.01 -30.23
N GLU A 448 -11.77 11.21 -30.69
CA GLU A 448 -10.69 10.24 -30.54
C GLU A 448 -9.48 10.83 -29.82
N ASP A 449 -9.29 10.41 -28.56
CA ASP A 449 -8.11 10.79 -27.79
C ASP A 449 -7.12 9.63 -27.77
N THR A 450 -5.86 9.89 -28.13
CA THR A 450 -4.77 8.92 -28.00
C THR A 450 -3.79 9.37 -26.92
N LEU A 451 -3.54 8.50 -25.94
CA LEU A 451 -2.61 8.71 -24.85
C LEU A 451 -1.44 7.73 -24.94
N ILE A 452 -0.23 8.26 -25.11
CA ILE A 452 1.03 7.53 -25.00
C ILE A 452 1.61 7.82 -23.63
N SER A 453 1.93 6.77 -22.87
CA SER A 453 2.46 6.88 -21.51
C SER A 453 3.69 6.02 -21.31
N ILE A 454 4.70 6.57 -20.65
CA ILE A 454 5.87 5.84 -20.18
C ILE A 454 5.98 6.06 -18.69
N MET A 455 6.08 5.00 -17.90
CA MET A 455 6.19 5.10 -16.43
C MET A 455 7.31 4.23 -15.90
N HIS A 456 8.22 4.85 -15.15
CA HIS A 456 9.15 4.15 -14.28
C HIS A 456 8.55 4.02 -12.89
N GLN A 457 8.69 2.85 -12.28
CA GLN A 457 8.16 2.55 -10.97
C GLN A 457 9.20 1.85 -10.09
N LEU A 458 9.38 2.38 -8.89
CA LEU A 458 10.27 1.88 -7.85
C LEU A 458 9.54 1.74 -6.51
N GLU A 459 9.76 0.63 -5.81
CA GLU A 459 9.28 0.38 -4.45
C GLU A 459 10.44 -0.16 -3.59
N TRP A 460 10.60 0.37 -2.38
CA TRP A 460 11.66 -0.01 -1.45
C TRP A 460 11.11 -0.25 -0.04
#